data_AF-A0A3S3VC20-F1
#
_entry.id   AF-A0A3S3VC20-F1
#
_cell.length_a   1.000
_cell.length_b   1.000
_cell.length_c   1.000
_cell.angle_alpha   90.00
_cell.angle_beta   90.00
_cell.angle_gamma   90.00
#
_symmetry.space_group_name_H-M   'P 1'
#
loop_
_entity.id
_entity.type
_entity.pdbx_description
1 polymer ?
#
loop_
_entity_poly.entity_id
_entity_poly.type
_entity_poly.pdbx_seq_one_letter_code
_entity_poly.pdbx_strand_id
1 'polypeptide(L)'
;MLKINIPRGSALISLGMFDEYQIPKPPNGTDEEINEDVILLFENEQQAVTYLDQLEDLADEVDDDSPQKDILNLLITSIADDEFVNTFLENED
;
A
#
# COMPACT_ATOMS: atom_id res chain seq x y z
N MET A 1 3.67 4.71 -15.30
CA MET A 1 4.27 4.38 -14.01
C MET A 1 3.62 5.25 -12.96
N LEU A 2 2.74 4.62 -12.19
CA LEU A 2 2.04 5.20 -11.06
C LEU A 2 2.91 5.05 -9.82
N LYS A 3 2.93 6.09 -8.98
CA LYS A 3 3.70 6.13 -7.74
C LYS A 3 2.77 6.60 -6.63
N ILE A 4 2.64 5.80 -5.58
CA ILE A 4 1.79 6.12 -4.44
C ILE A 4 2.70 6.31 -3.23
N ASN A 5 2.64 7.50 -2.63
CA ASN A 5 3.43 7.83 -1.45
C ASN A 5 2.71 7.36 -0.20
N ILE A 6 3.40 6.57 0.62
CA ILE A 6 2.90 6.15 1.92
C ILE A 6 3.49 7.10 2.95
N PRO A 7 2.66 7.93 3.61
CA PRO A 7 3.15 8.86 4.59
C PRO A 7 3.77 8.10 5.75
N ARG A 8 4.98 8.48 6.17
CA ARG A 8 5.68 7.90 7.34
C ARG A 8 5.03 8.26 8.68
N GLY A 9 3.71 8.42 8.75
CA GLY A 9 2.93 8.83 9.92
C GLY A 9 3.11 7.94 11.16
N SER A 10 3.83 6.83 11.04
CA SER A 10 4.29 5.96 12.12
C SER A 10 5.72 5.47 11.84
N ALA A 11 6.50 5.21 12.90
CA ALA A 11 7.81 4.57 12.80
C ALA A 11 7.74 3.11 12.27
N LEU A 12 6.53 2.54 12.22
CA LEU A 12 6.26 1.23 11.62
C LEU A 12 6.37 1.27 10.09
N ILE A 13 6.26 2.45 9.47
CA ILE A 13 6.29 2.61 8.01
C ILE A 13 7.73 2.77 7.57
N SER A 14 8.28 1.71 7.00
CA SER A 14 9.62 1.67 6.43
C SER A 14 9.70 0.58 5.37
N LEU A 15 10.75 0.59 4.55
CA LEU A 15 11.00 -0.49 3.59
C LEU A 15 11.11 -1.88 4.25
N GLY A 16 11.53 -1.95 5.52
CA GLY A 16 11.65 -3.20 6.27
C GLY A 16 10.31 -3.84 6.64
N MET A 17 9.21 -3.07 6.63
CA MET A 17 7.90 -3.55 7.09
C MET A 17 7.38 -4.73 6.26
N PHE A 18 7.70 -4.76 4.96
CA PHE A 18 7.29 -5.84 4.06
C PHE A 18 7.88 -7.19 4.49
N ASP A 19 9.17 -7.19 4.85
CA ASP A 19 9.86 -8.41 5.25
C ASP A 19 9.55 -8.77 6.71
N GLU A 20 9.44 -7.77 7.60
CA GLU A 20 9.14 -7.96 9.03
C GLU A 20 7.72 -8.49 9.28
N TYR A 21 6.73 -7.94 8.58
CA TYR A 21 5.31 -8.31 8.75
C TYR A 21 4.80 -9.21 7.63
N GLN A 22 5.68 -9.75 6.78
CA GLN A 22 5.32 -10.63 5.67
C GLN A 22 4.26 -10.04 4.73
N ILE A 23 4.27 -8.71 4.57
CA ILE A 23 3.36 -8.01 3.65
C ILE A 23 3.91 -8.18 2.22
N PRO A 24 3.08 -8.55 1.24
CA PRO A 24 3.52 -8.65 -0.15
C PRO A 24 4.07 -7.30 -0.62
N LYS A 25 5.15 -7.32 -1.42
CA LYS A 25 5.65 -6.09 -2.05
C LYS A 25 4.80 -5.77 -3.28
N PRO A 26 4.62 -4.48 -3.62
CA PRO A 26 3.93 -4.09 -4.85
C PRO A 26 4.66 -4.65 -6.10
N PRO A 27 3.95 -4.87 -7.22
CA PRO A 27 4.49 -5.57 -8.40
C PRO A 27 5.78 -5.00 -8.98
N ASN A 28 5.97 -3.67 -8.92
CA ASN A 28 7.19 -3.02 -9.41
C ASN A 28 8.15 -2.62 -8.28
N GLY A 29 7.93 -3.14 -7.08
CA GLY A 29 8.75 -2.89 -5.90
C GLY A 29 8.49 -1.52 -5.26
N THR A 30 9.39 -1.14 -4.36
CA THR A 30 9.29 0.08 -3.57
C THR A 30 10.52 0.95 -3.75
N ASP A 31 10.34 2.25 -3.52
CA ASP A 31 11.40 3.24 -3.44
C ASP A 31 11.29 3.99 -2.09
N GLU A 32 12.29 4.81 -1.78
CA GLU A 32 12.30 5.65 -0.58
C GLU A 32 12.69 7.08 -0.95
N GLU A 33 11.89 8.06 -0.49
CA GLU A 33 12.25 9.47 -0.65
C GLU A 33 13.27 9.93 0.40
N ILE A 34 13.87 11.12 0.20
CA ILE A 34 14.87 11.68 1.13
C ILE A 34 14.29 11.94 2.53
N ASN A 35 12.98 12.16 2.63
CA ASN A 35 12.24 12.27 3.89
C ASN A 35 11.82 10.89 4.46
N GLU A 36 12.35 9.81 3.89
CA GLU A 36 12.12 8.43 4.30
C GLU A 36 10.66 7.96 4.13
N ASP A 37 9.89 8.62 3.26
CA ASP A 37 8.58 8.14 2.85
C ASP A 37 8.74 6.94 1.92
N VAL A 38 7.90 5.93 2.11
CA VAL A 38 7.90 4.73 1.26
C VAL A 38 7.07 5.01 0.03
N ILE A 39 7.65 4.79 -1.15
CA ILE A 39 6.93 4.89 -2.42
C ILE A 39 6.58 3.48 -2.91
N LEU A 40 5.31 3.24 -3.19
CA LEU A 40 4.87 2.05 -3.91
C LEU A 40 4.92 2.30 -5.43
N LEU A 41 5.49 1.37 -6.19
CA LEU A 41 5.64 1.50 -7.63
C LEU A 41 4.68 0.55 -8.36
N PHE A 42 3.98 1.11 -9.35
CA PHE A 42 3.05 0.36 -10.21
C PHE A 42 3.21 0.79 -11.67
N GLU A 43 2.87 -0.08 -12.61
CA GLU A 43 2.88 0.26 -14.03
C GLU A 43 1.74 1.24 -14.36
N ASN A 44 0.55 0.95 -13.80
CA ASN A 44 -0.72 1.62 -14.01
C ASN A 44 -1.66 1.41 -12.81
N GLU A 45 -2.85 2.00 -12.89
CA GLU A 45 -3.93 1.96 -11.90
C GLU A 45 -4.43 0.53 -11.67
N GLN A 46 -4.58 -0.26 -12.73
CA GLN A 46 -5.02 -1.66 -12.63
C GLN A 46 -4.10 -2.49 -11.72
N GLN A 47 -2.77 -2.30 -11.82
CA GLN A 47 -1.84 -3.00 -10.93
C GLN A 47 -1.97 -2.55 -9.47
N ALA A 48 -2.23 -1.26 -9.23
CA ALA A 48 -2.46 -0.74 -7.89
C ALA A 48 -3.75 -1.31 -7.29
N VAL A 49 -4.83 -1.41 -8.07
CA VAL A 49 -6.09 -2.06 -7.64
C VAL A 49 -5.89 -3.54 -7.34
N THR A 50 -5.24 -4.30 -8.22
CA THR A 50 -4.96 -5.72 -7.93
C THR A 50 -4.13 -5.92 -6.68
N TYR A 51 -3.21 -4.99 -6.39
CA TYR A 51 -2.43 -5.02 -5.17
C TYR A 51 -3.24 -4.57 -3.94
N LEU A 52 -4.15 -3.60 -4.10
CA LEU A 52 -5.11 -3.20 -3.08
C LEU A 52 -5.96 -4.38 -2.62
N ASP A 53 -6.55 -5.14 -3.56
CA ASP A 53 -7.34 -6.34 -3.28
C ASP A 53 -6.53 -7.35 -2.44
N GLN A 54 -5.26 -7.57 -2.79
CA GLN A 54 -4.37 -8.48 -2.04
C GLN A 54 -4.11 -8.01 -0.62
N LEU A 55 -4.02 -6.69 -0.39
CA LEU A 55 -3.83 -6.14 0.94
C LEU A 55 -5.10 -6.24 1.77
N GLU A 56 -6.27 -6.04 1.17
CA GLU A 56 -7.57 -6.21 1.84
C GLU A 56 -7.78 -7.67 2.26
N ASP A 57 -7.53 -8.62 1.36
CA ASP A 57 -7.57 -10.06 1.67
C ASP A 57 -6.63 -10.41 2.85
N LEU A 58 -5.40 -9.89 2.83
CA LEU A 58 -4.45 -10.11 3.93
C LEU A 58 -4.90 -9.43 5.23
N ALA A 59 -5.50 -8.24 5.14
CA ALA A 59 -6.00 -7.52 6.30
C ALA A 59 -7.11 -8.30 7.02
N ASP A 60 -7.94 -9.05 6.28
CA ASP A 60 -8.98 -9.90 6.84
C ASP A 60 -8.45 -11.15 7.57
N GLU A 61 -7.21 -11.56 7.28
CA GLU A 61 -6.58 -12.73 7.91
C GLU A 61 -5.77 -12.40 9.18
N VAL A 62 -5.41 -11.13 9.40
CA VAL A 62 -4.58 -10.70 10.53
C VAL A 62 -5.40 -10.25 11.73
N ASP A 63 -4.82 -10.37 12.92
CA ASP A 63 -5.44 -9.91 14.17
C ASP A 63 -5.62 -8.38 14.16
N ASP A 64 -6.83 -7.91 14.48
CA ASP A 64 -7.21 -6.49 14.42
C ASP A 64 -6.39 -5.60 15.38
N ASP A 65 -5.85 -6.15 16.47
CA ASP A 65 -5.04 -5.43 17.45
C ASP A 65 -3.52 -5.52 17.14
N SER A 66 -3.14 -6.12 16.01
CA SER A 66 -1.73 -6.29 15.63
C SER A 66 -1.15 -5.05 14.93
N PRO A 67 0.16 -4.75 15.12
CA PRO A 67 0.84 -3.70 14.35
C PRO A 67 0.77 -3.91 12.83
N GLN A 68 0.65 -5.16 12.39
CA GLN A 68 0.48 -5.50 10.98
C GLN A 68 -0.85 -4.96 10.42
N LYS A 69 -1.95 -5.06 11.20
CA LYS A 69 -3.24 -4.49 10.80
C LYS A 69 -3.15 -2.99 10.59
N ASP A 70 -2.47 -2.27 11.49
CA ASP A 70 -2.27 -0.83 11.37
C ASP A 70 -1.52 -0.46 10.07
N ILE A 71 -0.48 -1.21 9.73
CA ILE A 71 0.29 -1.00 8.50
C ILE A 71 -0.56 -1.29 7.27
N LEU A 72 -1.29 -2.41 7.26
CA LEU A 72 -2.16 -2.80 6.13
C LEU A 72 -3.26 -1.76 5.91
N ASN A 73 -3.94 -1.31 6.97
CA ASN A 73 -4.98 -0.29 6.87
C ASN A 73 -4.44 1.02 6.31
N LEU A 74 -3.23 1.42 6.70
CA LEU A 74 -2.59 2.61 6.14
C LEU A 74 -2.27 2.44 4.65
N LEU A 75 -1.72 1.29 4.26
CA LEU A 75 -1.43 0.99 2.85
C LEU A 75 -2.70 1.00 2.01
N ILE A 76 -3.75 0.30 2.46
CA ILE A 76 -5.07 0.24 1.81
C ILE A 76 -5.63 1.64 1.62
N THR A 77 -5.66 2.43 2.70
CA THR A 77 -6.22 3.79 2.65
C THR A 77 -5.39 4.70 1.73
N SER A 78 -4.06 4.62 1.80
CA SER A 78 -3.18 5.44 0.95
C SER A 78 -3.33 5.12 -0.55
N ILE A 79 -3.59 3.85 -0.89
CA ILE A 79 -3.82 3.42 -2.27
C ILE A 79 -5.23 3.81 -2.72
N ALA A 80 -6.26 3.59 -1.90
CA ALA A 80 -7.65 3.91 -2.24
C ALA A 80 -7.93 5.43 -2.32
N ASP A 81 -7.17 6.24 -1.57
CA ASP A 81 -7.26 7.70 -1.61
C ASP A 81 -6.42 8.33 -2.74
N ASP A 82 -5.58 7.55 -3.45
CA ASP A 82 -4.85 8.07 -4.60
C ASP A 82 -5.81 8.46 -5.72
N GLU A 83 -5.68 9.69 -6.25
CA GLU A 83 -6.63 10.26 -7.22
C GLU A 83 -6.79 9.38 -8.47
N PHE A 84 -5.71 8.77 -8.96
CA PHE A 84 -5.75 7.95 -10.17
C PHE A 84 -6.41 6.59 -9.90
N VAL A 85 -6.10 5.98 -8.76
CA VAL A 85 -6.72 4.71 -8.34
C VAL A 85 -8.21 4.91 -8.05
N ASN A 86 -8.55 5.94 -7.28
CA ASN A 86 -9.93 6.27 -6.93
C ASN A 86 -10.77 6.52 -8.20
N THR A 87 -10.24 7.34 -9.12
CA THR A 87 -10.89 7.58 -10.42
C THR A 87 -11.04 6.29 -11.23
N PHE A 88 -10.06 5.39 -11.20
CA PHE A 88 -10.15 4.11 -11.90
C PHE A 88 -11.27 3.23 -11.32
N LEU A 89 -11.37 3.14 -9.99
CA LEU A 89 -12.43 2.40 -9.30
C LEU A 89 -13.82 2.96 -9.63
N GLU A 90 -14.00 4.29 -9.60
CA GLU A 90 -15.29 4.94 -9.92
C GLU A 90 -15.75 4.74 -11.38
N ASN A 91 -14.85 4.44 -12.31
CA ASN A 91 -15.15 4.26 -13.74
C ASN A 91 -15.25 2.78 -14.17
N GLU A 92 -14.90 1.83 -13.31
CA GLU A 92 -15.01 0.38 -13.57
C GLU A 92 -16.34 -0.23 -13.05
N ASP A 93 -17.18 0.55 -12.36
CA ASP A 93 -18.57 0.22 -11.95
C ASP A 93 -19.63 0.51 -13.04
#